data_AF-A0A8T8XBS5-F1
#
_entry.id   AF-A0A8T8XBS5-F1
#
_cell.length_a   1.000
_cell.length_b   1.000
_cell.length_c   1.000
_cell.angle_alpha   90.00
_cell.angle_beta   90.00
_cell.angle_gamma   90.00
#
_symmetry.space_group_name_H-M   'P 1'
#
loop_
_entity.id
_entity.type
_entity.pdbx_description
1 polymer ?
#
loop_
_entity_poly.entity_id
_entity_poly.type
_entity_poly.pdbx_seq_one_letter_code
_entity_poly.pdbx_strand_id
1 'polypeptide(L)'
;MIPPCDPVILENNPQFKHLYEQVTTKFLNPDGSTRANDAQPARTALLEELNDCRIRDARKKITKQTLRRLAFDPDSELPDEYQDPAAIVYLYLESRPDAINLPADNDDQPDTDTALQLLTPDIDLFYSSLPDLAEPFSRMLLADLSDLRAITDAGIDPDEPAAAAASPAEGPRTRARTRQTATGSRRTVAQQITLSSRLDKRIQALRHRQLSELPAARTRMAATAAEVLATRTAVLERTVMLLERAKHGAFARATKAKAEHLATVAQGLEGRLSVMKLEISAAIHTPEVVAALGRYWDHLEDTRERLEERRADALEELKAYGIVAEDESDRGEGASEDSMRSEPETMGEVYRRCWTLMREVERSISVNPLPDPLTNLHITSKMADDAISIYDEIEIEDMTFDPNLQIYHYPCPCGDRFEIAIDDLRDGEEIAVCPSCSLMIRVIFDEVSFFCHYIHTLCGLVANL
;
A
#
# COMPACT_ATOMS: atom_id res chain seq x y z
N MET A 1 -22.26 -44.76 -15.53
CA MET A 1 -20.92 -44.24 -15.87
C MET A 1 -19.95 -45.39 -15.98
N ILE A 2 -19.47 -45.67 -17.19
CA ILE A 2 -18.38 -46.65 -17.38
C ILE A 2 -17.12 -46.05 -16.73
N PRO A 3 -16.46 -46.75 -15.80
CA PRO A 3 -15.27 -46.20 -15.14
C PRO A 3 -14.19 -45.92 -16.18
N PRO A 4 -13.56 -44.73 -16.15
CA PRO A 4 -12.49 -44.41 -17.09
C PRO A 4 -11.32 -45.39 -16.89
N CYS A 5 -10.88 -46.01 -17.98
CA CYS A 5 -9.74 -46.93 -17.96
C CYS A 5 -8.44 -46.14 -18.09
N ASP A 6 -7.42 -46.53 -17.32
CA ASP A 6 -6.11 -45.89 -17.34
C ASP A 6 -5.49 -46.03 -18.75
N PRO A 7 -5.03 -44.93 -19.38
CA PRO A 7 -4.42 -44.98 -20.71
C PRO A 7 -3.23 -45.95 -20.79
N VAL A 8 -2.50 -46.16 -19.69
CA VAL A 8 -1.36 -47.10 -19.63
C VAL A 8 -1.81 -48.55 -19.87
N ILE A 9 -3.00 -48.93 -19.39
CA ILE A 9 -3.56 -50.28 -19.57
C ILE A 9 -4.02 -50.49 -21.02
N LEU A 10 -4.55 -49.44 -21.65
CA LEU A 10 -4.98 -49.46 -23.05
C LEU A 10 -3.80 -49.49 -24.03
N GLU A 11 -2.67 -48.89 -23.66
CA GLU A 11 -1.42 -48.96 -24.45
C GLU A 11 -0.73 -50.32 -24.34
N ASN A 12 -0.71 -50.91 -23.13
CA ASN A 12 -0.07 -52.19 -22.89
C ASN A 12 -0.84 -53.40 -23.44
N ASN A 13 -2.15 -53.28 -23.66
CA ASN A 13 -2.99 -54.38 -24.18
C ASN A 13 -3.89 -53.93 -25.35
N PRO A 14 -3.42 -54.06 -26.60
CA PRO A 14 -4.15 -53.57 -27.77
C PRO A 14 -5.44 -54.38 -28.06
N GLN A 15 -5.50 -55.66 -27.66
CA GLN A 15 -6.70 -56.49 -27.80
C GLN A 15 -7.79 -56.01 -26.83
N PHE A 16 -7.41 -55.72 -25.59
CA PHE A 16 -8.32 -55.15 -24.60
C PHE A 16 -8.79 -53.75 -25.00
N LYS A 17 -7.90 -52.91 -25.56
CA LYS A 17 -8.27 -51.60 -26.11
C LYS A 17 -9.35 -51.71 -27.18
N HIS A 18 -9.19 -52.60 -28.16
CA HIS A 18 -10.18 -52.80 -29.20
C HIS A 18 -11.52 -53.34 -28.66
N LEU A 19 -11.48 -54.23 -27.65
CA LEU A 19 -12.69 -54.72 -26.98
C LEU A 19 -13.38 -53.60 -26.18
N TYR A 20 -12.61 -52.81 -25.43
CA TYR A 20 -13.12 -51.68 -24.66
C TYR A 20 -13.75 -50.63 -25.59
N GLU A 21 -13.08 -50.29 -26.70
CA GLU A 21 -13.62 -49.43 -27.75
C GLU A 21 -14.90 -50.03 -28.34
N GLN A 22 -14.94 -51.32 -28.70
CA GLN A 22 -16.15 -51.95 -29.22
C GLN A 22 -17.32 -51.96 -28.22
N VAL A 23 -17.05 -52.25 -26.95
CA VAL A 23 -18.07 -52.27 -25.89
C VAL A 23 -18.62 -50.87 -25.65
N THR A 24 -17.76 -49.86 -25.55
CA THR A 24 -18.16 -48.47 -25.30
C THR A 24 -18.78 -47.78 -26.53
N THR A 25 -18.40 -48.16 -27.75
CA THR A 25 -18.89 -47.53 -28.98
C THR A 25 -20.10 -48.23 -29.60
N LYS A 26 -20.19 -49.57 -29.54
CA LYS A 26 -21.24 -50.34 -30.21
C LYS A 26 -22.31 -50.87 -29.26
N PHE A 27 -21.93 -51.33 -28.07
CA PHE A 27 -22.84 -52.08 -27.20
C PHE A 27 -23.41 -51.26 -26.05
N LEU A 28 -22.63 -50.35 -25.45
CA LEU A 28 -23.03 -49.61 -24.27
C LEU A 28 -23.15 -48.10 -24.54
N ASN A 29 -24.05 -47.46 -23.82
CA ASN A 29 -24.14 -46.01 -23.67
C ASN A 29 -23.15 -45.53 -22.59
N PRO A 30 -22.82 -44.23 -22.54
CA PRO A 30 -21.97 -43.66 -21.48
C PRO A 30 -22.44 -43.97 -20.06
N ASP A 31 -23.75 -44.20 -19.88
CA ASP A 31 -24.35 -44.56 -18.61
C ASP A 31 -24.19 -46.04 -18.25
N GLY A 32 -23.78 -46.89 -19.20
CA GLY A 32 -23.63 -48.34 -19.03
C GLY A 32 -24.85 -49.16 -19.45
N SER A 33 -25.87 -48.54 -20.04
CA SER A 33 -27.04 -49.23 -20.62
C SER A 33 -26.74 -49.80 -22.00
N THR A 34 -27.40 -50.89 -22.40
CA THR A 34 -27.19 -51.57 -23.68
C THR A 34 -27.96 -50.90 -24.83
N ARG A 35 -27.25 -50.52 -25.90
CA ARG A 35 -27.83 -49.90 -27.10
C ARG A 35 -28.80 -50.78 -27.89
N ALA A 36 -28.67 -52.10 -27.78
CA ALA A 36 -29.53 -53.05 -28.49
C ALA A 36 -31.02 -52.93 -28.11
N ASN A 37 -31.30 -52.48 -26.88
CA ASN A 37 -32.67 -52.35 -26.39
C ASN A 37 -33.27 -50.98 -26.71
N ASP A 38 -32.45 -49.97 -27.02
CA ASP A 38 -32.92 -48.60 -27.25
C ASP A 38 -33.70 -48.44 -28.56
N ALA A 39 -33.49 -49.35 -29.54
CA ALA A 39 -34.23 -49.38 -30.80
C ALA A 39 -35.60 -50.08 -30.71
N GLN A 40 -35.96 -50.66 -29.54
CA GLN A 40 -37.23 -51.35 -29.38
C GLN A 40 -38.36 -50.33 -29.15
N PRO A 41 -39.42 -50.33 -29.98
CA PRO A 41 -40.50 -49.35 -29.89
C PRO A 41 -41.30 -49.45 -28.56
N ALA A 42 -41.37 -50.64 -27.97
CA ALA A 42 -41.99 -50.83 -26.65
C ALA A 42 -41.20 -50.12 -25.53
N ARG A 43 -39.87 -50.09 -25.62
CA ARG A 43 -39.02 -49.41 -24.63
C ARG A 43 -39.06 -47.90 -24.82
N THR A 44 -39.10 -47.41 -26.05
CA THR A 44 -39.24 -45.97 -26.31
C THR A 44 -40.58 -45.44 -25.78
N ALA A 45 -41.67 -46.18 -26.00
CA ALA A 45 -42.97 -45.85 -25.41
C ALA A 45 -42.94 -45.79 -23.87
N LEU A 46 -42.33 -46.78 -23.22
CA LEU A 46 -42.14 -46.78 -21.76
C LEU A 46 -41.27 -45.62 -21.27
N LEU A 47 -40.24 -45.22 -22.03
CA LEU A 47 -39.39 -44.08 -21.69
C LEU A 47 -40.14 -42.75 -21.84
N GLU A 48 -41.01 -42.64 -22.84
CA GLU A 48 -41.91 -41.49 -23.00
C GLU A 48 -42.89 -41.41 -21.83
N GLU A 49 -43.57 -42.50 -21.47
CA GLU A 49 -44.45 -42.56 -20.30
C GLU A 49 -43.73 -42.23 -18.98
N LEU A 50 -42.50 -42.72 -18.82
CA LEU A 50 -41.66 -42.43 -17.67
C LEU A 50 -41.25 -40.95 -17.64
N ASN A 51 -40.91 -40.36 -18.79
CA ASN A 51 -40.60 -38.94 -18.88
C ASN A 51 -41.85 -38.10 -18.56
N ASP A 52 -43.02 -38.49 -19.00
CA ASP A 52 -44.27 -37.82 -18.66
C ASP A 52 -44.57 -37.91 -17.16
N CYS A 53 -44.32 -39.06 -16.53
CA CYS A 53 -44.37 -39.21 -15.08
C CYS A 53 -43.39 -38.27 -14.37
N ARG A 54 -42.14 -38.18 -14.85
CA ARG A 54 -41.11 -37.31 -14.28
C ARG A 54 -41.45 -35.83 -14.45
N ILE A 55 -41.98 -35.42 -15.60
CA ILE A 55 -42.40 -34.04 -15.85
C ILE A 55 -43.56 -33.69 -14.93
N ARG A 56 -44.53 -34.60 -14.74
CA ARG A 56 -45.64 -34.39 -13.80
C ARG A 56 -45.15 -34.25 -12.36
N ASP A 57 -44.25 -35.12 -11.91
CA ASP A 57 -43.66 -35.03 -10.57
C ASP A 57 -42.84 -33.74 -10.38
N ALA A 58 -42.01 -33.39 -11.36
CA ALA A 58 -41.22 -32.15 -11.33
C ALA A 58 -42.12 -30.90 -11.30
N ARG A 59 -43.20 -30.87 -12.10
CA ARG A 59 -44.18 -29.78 -12.07
C ARG A 59 -44.80 -29.65 -10.68
N LYS A 60 -45.26 -30.76 -10.09
CA LYS A 60 -45.83 -30.78 -8.73
C LYS A 60 -44.83 -30.26 -7.69
N LYS A 61 -43.56 -30.68 -7.76
CA LYS A 61 -42.51 -30.23 -6.84
C LYS A 61 -42.20 -28.76 -6.98
N ILE A 62 -42.04 -28.27 -8.21
CA ILE A 62 -41.81 -26.85 -8.49
C ILE A 62 -42.99 -26.04 -7.97
N THR A 63 -44.23 -26.43 -8.29
CA THR A 63 -45.41 -25.68 -7.84
C THR A 63 -45.54 -25.66 -6.32
N LYS A 64 -45.26 -26.81 -5.66
CA LYS A 64 -45.26 -26.92 -4.20
C LYS A 64 -44.17 -26.05 -3.57
N GLN A 65 -42.98 -26.01 -4.15
CA GLN A 65 -41.87 -25.20 -3.65
C GLN A 65 -42.10 -23.70 -3.86
N THR A 66 -42.64 -23.29 -5.02
CA THR A 66 -43.00 -21.89 -5.27
C THR A 66 -44.12 -21.46 -4.32
N LEU A 67 -45.14 -22.30 -4.10
CA LEU A 67 -46.21 -22.04 -3.15
C LEU A 67 -45.69 -21.95 -1.70
N ARG A 68 -44.72 -22.78 -1.31
CA ARG A 68 -44.03 -22.66 -0.02
C ARG A 68 -43.37 -21.29 0.15
N ARG A 69 -42.58 -20.86 -0.86
CA ARG A 69 -41.90 -19.57 -0.79
C ARG A 69 -42.94 -18.45 -0.71
N LEU A 70 -43.98 -18.52 -1.53
CA LEU A 70 -45.06 -17.55 -1.52
C LEU A 70 -45.79 -17.45 -0.17
N ALA A 71 -45.92 -18.56 0.56
CA ALA A 71 -46.65 -18.62 1.83
C ALA A 71 -45.80 -18.25 3.06
N PHE A 72 -44.47 -18.30 2.98
CA PHE A 72 -43.59 -18.12 4.16
C PHE A 72 -42.47 -17.09 3.96
N ASP A 73 -42.31 -16.54 2.76
CA ASP A 73 -41.27 -15.56 2.47
C ASP A 73 -41.80 -14.14 2.78
N PRO A 74 -41.17 -13.38 3.70
CA PRO A 74 -41.63 -12.05 4.09
C PRO A 74 -41.54 -11.02 2.96
N ASP A 75 -40.75 -11.29 1.92
CA ASP A 75 -40.60 -10.43 0.74
C ASP A 75 -41.63 -10.74 -0.36
N SER A 76 -42.57 -11.65 -0.11
CA SER A 76 -43.67 -11.87 -1.03
C SER A 76 -44.59 -10.64 -0.99
N GLU A 77 -44.81 -9.99 -2.14
CA GLU A 77 -45.69 -8.80 -2.28
C GLU A 77 -47.19 -9.12 -2.08
N LEU A 78 -47.49 -10.17 -1.31
CA LEU A 78 -48.82 -10.72 -1.14
C LEU A 78 -49.46 -10.17 0.12
N PRO A 79 -50.72 -9.70 0.07
CA PRO A 79 -51.45 -9.32 1.27
C PRO A 79 -51.57 -10.48 2.26
N ASP A 80 -51.40 -10.19 3.55
CA ASP A 80 -51.45 -11.17 4.66
C ASP A 80 -52.71 -12.05 4.60
N GLU A 81 -53.83 -11.50 4.12
CA GLU A 81 -55.13 -12.20 3.96
C GLU A 81 -55.09 -13.43 3.04
N TYR A 82 -54.14 -13.47 2.09
CA TYR A 82 -53.97 -14.58 1.14
C TYR A 82 -52.74 -15.43 1.44
N GLN A 83 -51.85 -14.98 2.33
CA GLN A 83 -50.70 -15.76 2.80
C GLN A 83 -51.16 -16.90 3.72
N ASP A 84 -52.08 -16.62 4.65
CA ASP A 84 -52.58 -17.63 5.61
C ASP A 84 -53.27 -18.83 4.93
N PRO A 85 -54.20 -18.64 3.96
CA PRO A 85 -54.80 -19.75 3.22
C PRO A 85 -53.77 -20.53 2.39
N ALA A 86 -52.80 -19.84 1.78
CA ALA A 86 -51.73 -20.49 1.02
C ALA A 86 -50.81 -21.34 1.93
N ALA A 87 -50.51 -20.88 3.14
CA ALA A 87 -49.74 -21.61 4.13
C ALA A 87 -50.48 -22.86 4.63
N ILE A 88 -51.79 -22.74 4.92
CA ILE A 88 -52.64 -23.85 5.34
C ILE A 88 -52.70 -24.92 4.23
N VAL A 89 -52.93 -24.51 2.98
CA VAL A 89 -52.96 -25.41 1.82
C VAL A 89 -51.59 -26.07 1.60
N TYR A 90 -50.48 -25.33 1.76
CA TYR A 90 -49.14 -25.91 1.69
C TYR A 90 -48.92 -27.02 2.73
N LEU A 91 -49.23 -26.73 4.00
CA LEU A 91 -49.04 -27.66 5.12
C LEU A 91 -49.91 -28.91 4.96
N TYR A 92 -51.12 -28.75 4.41
CA TYR A 92 -51.98 -29.87 4.04
C TYR A 92 -51.35 -30.73 2.92
N LEU A 93 -50.79 -30.11 1.87
CA LEU A 93 -50.08 -30.82 0.79
C LEU A 93 -48.73 -31.43 1.23
N GLU A 94 -48.11 -30.94 2.31
CA GLU A 94 -46.89 -31.51 2.90
C GLU A 94 -47.20 -32.71 3.80
N SER A 95 -48.27 -32.63 4.59
CA SER A 95 -48.68 -33.70 5.51
C SER A 95 -49.28 -34.93 4.80
N ARG A 96 -49.74 -34.80 3.54
CA ARG A 96 -50.31 -35.90 2.73
C ARG A 96 -49.58 -36.12 1.40
N PRO A 97 -48.44 -36.81 1.38
CA PRO A 97 -47.77 -37.18 0.14
C PRO A 97 -48.53 -38.23 -0.71
N ASP A 98 -49.40 -39.05 -0.10
CA ASP A 98 -49.99 -40.23 -0.74
C ASP A 98 -51.40 -40.02 -1.36
N ALA A 99 -52.15 -39.00 -0.93
CA ALA A 99 -53.49 -38.71 -1.45
C ALA A 99 -53.49 -38.28 -2.94
N ILE A 100 -52.31 -37.96 -3.49
CA ILE A 100 -52.12 -37.53 -4.87
C ILE A 100 -51.77 -38.71 -5.80
N ASN A 101 -51.49 -39.91 -5.25
CA ASN A 101 -50.94 -41.05 -6.00
C ASN A 101 -51.87 -42.28 -6.08
N LEU A 102 -53.05 -42.26 -5.46
CA LEU A 102 -54.02 -43.37 -5.53
C LEU A 102 -55.20 -43.03 -6.46
N PRO A 103 -55.64 -43.98 -7.31
CA PRO A 103 -56.92 -43.88 -8.00
C PRO A 103 -58.06 -43.81 -6.98
N ALA A 104 -59.13 -43.10 -7.33
CA ALA A 104 -60.25 -42.70 -6.46
C ALA A 104 -61.13 -43.85 -5.90
N ASP A 105 -60.66 -45.09 -5.84
CA ASP A 105 -61.51 -46.28 -5.65
C ASP A 105 -61.33 -47.01 -4.30
N ASN A 106 -60.70 -46.40 -3.28
CA ASN A 106 -60.65 -46.98 -1.93
C ASN A 106 -61.35 -46.07 -0.91
N ASP A 107 -62.66 -46.30 -0.74
CA ASP A 107 -63.61 -45.57 0.11
C ASP A 107 -63.51 -45.85 1.63
N ASP A 108 -62.43 -46.49 2.12
CA ASP A 108 -62.36 -46.96 3.51
C ASP A 108 -61.42 -46.13 4.40
N GLN A 109 -61.60 -44.81 4.48
CA GLN A 109 -60.92 -43.99 5.50
C GLN A 109 -61.85 -42.90 6.09
N PRO A 110 -62.50 -43.12 7.25
CA PRO A 110 -63.48 -42.16 7.82
C PRO A 110 -62.85 -40.87 8.37
N ASP A 111 -61.54 -40.83 8.59
CA ASP A 111 -60.83 -39.66 9.14
C ASP A 111 -60.43 -38.63 8.04
N THR A 112 -60.55 -38.97 6.75
CA THR A 112 -60.20 -38.05 5.65
C THR A 112 -61.23 -36.97 5.44
N ASP A 113 -62.50 -37.31 5.65
CA ASP A 113 -63.63 -36.45 5.32
C ASP A 113 -63.82 -35.35 6.37
N THR A 114 -63.51 -35.62 7.65
CA THR A 114 -63.62 -34.61 8.72
C THR A 114 -62.57 -33.51 8.59
N ALA A 115 -61.33 -33.85 8.23
CA ALA A 115 -60.27 -32.86 8.02
C ALA A 115 -60.50 -32.02 6.76
N LEU A 116 -61.01 -32.65 5.68
CA LEU A 116 -61.40 -31.94 4.47
C LEU A 116 -62.59 -31.01 4.72
N GLN A 117 -63.60 -31.44 5.49
CA GLN A 117 -64.73 -30.60 5.89
C GLN A 117 -64.31 -29.39 6.74
N LEU A 118 -63.29 -29.55 7.59
CA LEU A 118 -62.76 -28.44 8.40
C LEU A 118 -61.98 -27.42 7.56
N LEU A 119 -61.24 -27.88 6.56
CA LEU A 119 -60.40 -27.05 5.69
C LEU A 119 -61.12 -26.52 4.44
N THR A 120 -62.34 -26.99 4.16
CA THR A 120 -63.15 -26.56 3.01
C THR A 120 -63.25 -25.04 2.85
N PRO A 121 -63.53 -24.22 3.89
CA PRO A 121 -63.61 -22.78 3.73
C PRO A 121 -62.26 -22.14 3.33
N ASP A 122 -61.15 -22.64 3.88
CA ASP A 122 -59.80 -22.14 3.56
C ASP A 122 -59.39 -22.54 2.12
N ILE A 123 -59.82 -23.73 1.69
CA ILE A 123 -59.62 -24.23 0.33
C ILE A 123 -60.43 -23.40 -0.68
N ASP A 124 -61.68 -23.08 -0.38
CA ASP A 124 -62.54 -22.24 -1.25
C ASP A 124 -62.00 -20.80 -1.32
N LEU A 125 -61.48 -20.27 -0.22
CA LEU A 125 -60.80 -18.97 -0.16
C LEU A 125 -59.50 -18.99 -1.00
N PHE A 126 -58.74 -20.08 -0.94
CA PHE A 126 -57.56 -20.28 -1.78
C PHE A 126 -57.92 -20.35 -3.27
N TYR A 127 -58.96 -21.10 -3.66
CA TYR A 127 -59.43 -21.12 -5.05
C TYR A 127 -59.88 -19.76 -5.55
N SER A 128 -60.49 -18.95 -4.69
CA SER A 128 -60.93 -17.60 -5.03
C SER A 128 -59.76 -16.61 -5.21
N SER A 129 -58.64 -16.86 -4.52
CA SER A 129 -57.44 -16.02 -4.57
C SER A 129 -56.40 -16.45 -5.62
N LEU A 130 -56.59 -17.60 -6.28
CA LEU A 130 -55.71 -18.08 -7.35
C LEU A 130 -55.38 -17.04 -8.45
N PRO A 131 -56.31 -16.20 -8.93
CA PRO A 131 -56.00 -15.18 -9.93
C PRO A 131 -54.98 -14.15 -9.44
N ASP A 132 -55.06 -13.77 -8.16
CA ASP A 132 -54.18 -12.78 -7.55
C ASP A 132 -52.83 -13.39 -7.18
N LEU A 133 -52.79 -14.69 -6.85
CA LEU A 133 -51.56 -15.46 -6.62
C LEU A 133 -50.78 -15.73 -7.92
N ALA A 134 -51.44 -15.72 -9.07
CA ALA A 134 -50.83 -16.11 -10.35
C ALA A 134 -49.70 -15.16 -10.79
N GLU A 135 -49.84 -13.85 -10.58
CA GLU A 135 -48.81 -12.87 -10.96
C GLU A 135 -47.53 -13.03 -10.11
N PRO A 136 -47.58 -12.97 -8.76
CA PRO A 136 -46.41 -13.23 -7.91
C PRO A 136 -45.76 -14.58 -8.18
N PHE A 137 -46.57 -15.63 -8.36
CA PHE A 137 -46.07 -16.97 -8.66
C PHE A 137 -45.29 -17.02 -9.99
N SER A 138 -45.80 -16.35 -11.03
CA SER A 138 -45.12 -16.26 -12.32
C SER A 138 -43.81 -15.47 -12.23
N ARG A 139 -43.78 -14.40 -11.43
CA ARG A 139 -42.58 -13.57 -11.22
C ARG A 139 -41.47 -14.34 -10.53
N MET A 140 -41.80 -15.14 -9.51
CA MET A 140 -40.82 -16.02 -8.84
C MET A 140 -40.23 -17.06 -9.79
N LEU A 141 -41.06 -17.70 -10.63
CA LEU A 141 -40.56 -18.66 -11.62
C LEU A 141 -39.68 -17.99 -12.68
N LEU A 142 -40.01 -16.76 -13.10
CA LEU A 142 -39.18 -15.99 -14.01
C LEU A 142 -37.85 -15.59 -13.38
N ALA A 143 -37.84 -15.25 -12.08
CA ALA A 143 -36.63 -14.98 -11.32
C ALA A 143 -35.72 -16.22 -11.22
N ASP A 144 -36.29 -17.38 -10.85
CA ASP A 144 -35.54 -18.64 -10.83
C ASP A 144 -34.96 -18.97 -12.22
N LEU A 145 -35.70 -18.69 -13.30
CA LEU A 145 -35.21 -18.86 -14.68
C LEU A 145 -34.10 -17.87 -15.05
N SER A 146 -34.18 -16.61 -14.60
CA SER A 146 -33.10 -15.65 -14.82
C SER A 146 -31.84 -16.03 -14.04
N ASP A 147 -31.99 -16.53 -12.81
CA ASP A 147 -30.87 -16.98 -11.99
C ASP A 147 -30.18 -18.19 -12.62
N LEU A 148 -30.95 -19.16 -13.10
CA LEU A 148 -30.39 -20.31 -13.84
C LEU A 148 -29.67 -19.86 -15.12
N ARG A 149 -30.17 -18.84 -15.82
CA ARG A 149 -29.47 -18.26 -16.99
C ARG A 149 -28.19 -17.56 -16.58
N ALA A 150 -28.21 -16.76 -15.52
CA ALA A 150 -27.03 -16.10 -14.99
C ALA A 150 -25.95 -17.12 -14.59
N ILE A 151 -26.34 -18.22 -13.93
CA ILE A 151 -25.41 -19.33 -13.58
C ILE A 151 -24.83 -19.99 -14.83
N THR A 152 -25.61 -20.16 -15.91
CA THR A 152 -25.09 -20.72 -17.17
C THR A 152 -24.12 -19.80 -17.89
N ASP A 153 -24.37 -18.49 -17.86
CA ASP A 153 -23.58 -17.51 -18.61
C ASP A 153 -22.37 -17.00 -17.79
N ALA A 154 -22.36 -17.21 -16.47
CA ALA A 154 -21.25 -16.87 -15.59
C ALA A 154 -19.96 -17.60 -16.01
N GLY A 155 -19.00 -16.83 -16.53
CA GLY A 155 -17.68 -17.33 -16.94
C GLY A 155 -17.60 -17.81 -18.39
N ILE A 156 -18.48 -17.33 -19.28
CA ILE A 156 -18.12 -17.12 -20.68
C ILE A 156 -17.19 -15.90 -20.67
N ASP A 157 -15.91 -16.12 -20.92
CA ASP A 157 -14.95 -15.03 -21.07
C ASP A 157 -15.41 -14.12 -22.25
N PRO A 158 -15.49 -12.78 -22.09
CA PRO A 158 -15.89 -11.87 -23.17
C PRO A 158 -14.88 -11.76 -24.33
N ASP A 159 -13.84 -12.59 -24.37
CA ASP A 159 -12.71 -12.50 -25.31
C ASP A 159 -12.83 -13.38 -26.58
N GLU A 160 -14.03 -13.88 -26.91
CA GLU A 160 -14.35 -14.25 -28.30
C GLU A 160 -15.25 -13.18 -28.94
N PRO A 161 -14.98 -12.75 -30.19
CA PRO A 161 -15.39 -11.44 -30.68
C PRO A 161 -16.91 -11.37 -30.87
N ALA A 162 -17.58 -10.78 -29.89
CA ALA A 162 -18.95 -10.33 -30.01
C ALA A 162 -18.98 -9.14 -30.98
N ALA A 163 -19.35 -9.44 -32.23
CA ALA A 163 -19.73 -8.44 -33.21
C ALA A 163 -20.85 -7.55 -32.64
N ALA A 164 -20.50 -6.28 -32.44
CA ALA A 164 -21.37 -5.10 -32.39
C ALA A 164 -22.59 -5.16 -31.46
N ALA A 165 -22.37 -4.73 -30.21
CA ALA A 165 -23.41 -4.06 -29.43
C ALA A 165 -22.83 -2.75 -28.88
N ALA A 166 -22.92 -1.68 -29.70
CA ALA A 166 -22.64 -0.33 -29.26
C ALA A 166 -23.79 0.17 -28.37
N SER A 167 -23.43 0.66 -27.20
CA SER A 167 -24.28 1.37 -26.24
C SER A 167 -24.90 2.63 -26.86
N PRO A 168 -26.09 3.06 -26.42
CA PRO A 168 -26.71 4.30 -26.88
C PRO A 168 -26.13 5.50 -26.10
N ALA A 169 -25.32 6.32 -26.77
CA ALA A 169 -24.96 7.65 -26.28
C ALA A 169 -25.75 8.70 -27.07
N GLU A 170 -26.34 9.64 -26.33
CA GLU A 170 -27.22 10.71 -26.80
C GLU A 170 -26.54 11.70 -27.76
N GLY A 171 -27.29 12.15 -28.78
CA GLY A 171 -26.87 13.23 -29.68
C GLY A 171 -27.89 13.44 -30.83
N PRO A 172 -28.41 14.65 -31.07
CA PRO A 172 -29.67 14.82 -31.82
C PRO A 172 -29.45 15.22 -33.28
N ARG A 173 -29.90 14.42 -34.28
CA ARG A 173 -30.04 14.89 -35.68
C ARG A 173 -31.20 14.23 -36.45
N THR A 174 -32.25 15.05 -36.62
CA THR A 174 -33.07 15.27 -37.83
C THR A 174 -33.36 14.12 -38.83
N ARG A 175 -34.58 13.59 -38.71
CA ARG A 175 -35.57 13.26 -39.76
C ARG A 175 -35.09 13.27 -41.23
N ALA A 176 -34.97 12.09 -41.84
CA ALA A 176 -35.26 11.90 -43.27
C ALA A 176 -35.80 10.49 -43.53
N ARG A 177 -36.97 10.47 -44.15
CA ARG A 177 -37.80 9.32 -44.49
C ARG A 177 -37.27 8.67 -45.77
N THR A 178 -37.02 7.37 -45.77
CA THR A 178 -36.95 6.58 -47.01
C THR A 178 -37.59 5.22 -46.79
N ARG A 179 -38.66 4.97 -47.55
CA ARG A 179 -39.35 3.68 -47.67
C ARG A 179 -38.51 2.74 -48.53
N GLN A 180 -38.45 1.48 -48.11
CA GLN A 180 -38.34 0.22 -48.88
C GLN A 180 -37.84 -0.83 -47.89
N THR A 181 -38.21 -2.11 -47.83
CA THR A 181 -39.13 -3.01 -48.53
C THR A 181 -39.00 -4.31 -47.73
N ALA A 182 -40.08 -5.07 -47.56
CA ALA A 182 -40.01 -6.41 -47.01
C ALA A 182 -39.06 -7.28 -47.86
N THR A 183 -37.98 -7.76 -47.25
CA THR A 183 -37.25 -8.95 -47.70
C THR A 183 -36.94 -9.77 -46.46
N GLY A 184 -37.54 -10.96 -46.43
CA GLY A 184 -37.24 -11.96 -45.41
C GLY A 184 -35.77 -12.35 -45.52
N SER A 185 -35.02 -12.14 -44.45
CA SER A 185 -33.72 -12.75 -44.25
C SER A 185 -33.81 -13.66 -43.04
N ARG A 186 -34.04 -14.93 -43.35
CA ARG A 186 -33.59 -16.13 -42.64
C ARG A 186 -32.84 -15.82 -41.34
N ARG A 187 -33.57 -15.70 -40.22
CA ARG A 187 -33.06 -16.24 -38.96
C ARG A 187 -33.04 -17.74 -39.15
N THR A 188 -31.91 -18.21 -39.66
CA THR A 188 -31.53 -19.61 -39.61
C THR A 188 -31.82 -20.11 -38.21
N VAL A 189 -32.38 -21.31 -38.20
CA VAL A 189 -32.68 -22.16 -37.06
C VAL A 189 -31.39 -22.33 -36.25
N ALA A 190 -31.05 -21.35 -35.42
CA ALA A 190 -30.27 -21.59 -34.22
C ALA A 190 -31.18 -22.45 -33.36
N GLN A 191 -31.01 -23.77 -33.47
CA GLN A 191 -31.54 -24.72 -32.49
C GLN A 191 -31.26 -24.11 -31.13
N GLN A 192 -32.33 -23.72 -30.43
CA GLN A 192 -32.23 -23.16 -29.09
C GLN A 192 -31.48 -24.20 -28.26
N ILE A 193 -30.19 -23.94 -28.00
CA ILE A 193 -29.37 -24.76 -27.11
C ILE A 193 -30.13 -24.76 -25.78
N THR A 194 -30.74 -25.90 -25.46
CA THR A 194 -31.52 -26.07 -24.23
C THR A 194 -30.66 -25.70 -23.03
N LEU A 195 -31.24 -25.00 -22.04
CA LEU A 195 -30.51 -24.55 -20.84
C LEU A 195 -29.78 -25.72 -20.15
N SER A 196 -30.36 -26.92 -20.17
CA SER A 196 -29.74 -28.17 -19.69
C SER A 196 -28.37 -28.41 -20.34
N SER A 197 -28.28 -28.37 -21.67
CA SER A 197 -27.01 -28.60 -22.36
C SER A 197 -25.94 -27.53 -22.08
N ARG A 198 -26.34 -26.29 -21.74
CA ARG A 198 -25.39 -25.25 -21.29
C ARG A 198 -24.91 -25.51 -19.87
N LEU A 199 -25.84 -25.85 -18.97
CA LEU A 199 -25.52 -26.24 -17.60
C LEU A 199 -24.57 -27.44 -17.57
N ASP A 200 -24.83 -28.47 -18.37
CA ASP A 200 -24.01 -29.67 -18.44
C ASP A 200 -22.57 -29.34 -18.89
N LYS A 201 -22.42 -28.51 -19.93
CA LYS A 201 -21.11 -28.02 -20.38
C LYS A 201 -20.39 -27.25 -19.29
N ARG A 202 -21.09 -26.38 -18.57
CA ARG A 202 -20.50 -25.61 -17.47
C ARG A 202 -20.06 -26.50 -16.31
N ILE A 203 -20.88 -27.47 -15.92
CA ILE A 203 -20.55 -28.45 -14.88
C ILE A 203 -19.32 -29.26 -15.30
N GLN A 204 -19.24 -29.69 -16.55
CA GLN A 204 -18.06 -30.40 -17.08
C GLN A 204 -16.82 -29.52 -17.04
N ALA A 205 -16.91 -28.26 -17.46
CA ALA A 205 -15.80 -27.30 -17.40
C ALA A 205 -15.32 -27.06 -15.95
N LEU A 206 -16.25 -26.85 -15.01
CA LEU A 206 -15.93 -26.67 -13.60
C LEU A 206 -15.26 -27.92 -13.01
N ARG A 207 -15.76 -29.12 -13.34
CA ARG A 207 -15.13 -30.39 -12.93
C ARG A 207 -13.73 -30.52 -13.52
N HIS A 208 -13.53 -30.12 -14.77
CA HIS A 208 -12.21 -30.13 -15.40
C HIS A 208 -11.24 -29.21 -14.66
N ARG A 209 -11.65 -27.96 -14.35
CA ARG A 209 -10.82 -27.04 -13.55
C ARG A 209 -10.50 -27.60 -12.15
N GLN A 210 -11.49 -28.20 -11.49
CA GLN A 210 -11.32 -28.78 -10.15
C GLN A 210 -10.37 -29.98 -10.13
N LEU A 211 -10.43 -30.85 -11.13
CA LEU A 211 -9.67 -32.10 -11.15
C LEU A 211 -8.29 -31.98 -11.80
N SER A 212 -8.09 -31.04 -12.73
CA SER A 212 -6.84 -30.93 -13.49
C SER A 212 -6.07 -29.64 -13.19
N GLU A 213 -6.68 -28.48 -13.46
CA GLU A 213 -6.01 -27.19 -13.37
C GLU A 213 -5.62 -26.83 -11.94
N LEU A 214 -6.52 -27.02 -10.97
CA LEU A 214 -6.30 -26.63 -9.59
C LEU A 214 -5.22 -27.48 -8.91
N PRO A 215 -5.22 -28.83 -9.02
CA PRO A 215 -4.10 -29.65 -8.54
C PRO A 215 -2.78 -29.33 -9.25
N ALA A 216 -2.79 -29.12 -10.57
CA ALA A 216 -1.58 -28.74 -11.31
C ALA A 216 -1.03 -27.37 -10.89
N ALA A 217 -1.89 -26.40 -10.59
CA ALA A 217 -1.47 -25.10 -10.06
C ALA A 217 -0.90 -25.23 -8.64
N ARG A 218 -1.54 -26.04 -7.78
CA ARG A 218 -1.04 -26.30 -6.41
C ARG A 218 0.32 -26.99 -6.40
N THR A 219 0.53 -27.98 -7.28
CA THR A 219 1.84 -28.66 -7.40
C THR A 219 2.92 -27.71 -7.89
N ARG A 220 2.62 -26.85 -8.89
CA ARG A 220 3.54 -25.80 -9.35
C ARG A 220 3.90 -24.82 -8.22
N MET A 221 2.90 -24.36 -7.47
CA MET A 221 3.12 -23.47 -6.32
C MET A 221 3.95 -24.13 -5.21
N ALA A 222 3.73 -25.41 -4.94
CA ALA A 222 4.54 -26.15 -3.97
C ALA A 222 6.00 -26.31 -4.43
N ALA A 223 6.21 -26.55 -5.73
CA ALA A 223 7.55 -26.64 -6.31
C ALA A 223 8.30 -25.30 -6.22
N THR A 224 7.67 -24.19 -6.61
CA THR A 224 8.30 -22.87 -6.50
C THR A 224 8.57 -22.48 -5.05
N ALA A 225 7.67 -22.80 -4.11
CA ALA A 225 7.91 -22.58 -2.69
C ALA A 225 9.12 -23.38 -2.17
N ALA A 226 9.28 -24.64 -2.62
CA ALA A 226 10.43 -25.45 -2.28
C ALA A 226 11.74 -24.86 -2.83
N GLU A 227 11.73 -24.36 -4.06
CA GLU A 227 12.88 -23.66 -4.67
C GLU A 227 13.26 -22.39 -3.87
N VAL A 228 12.28 -21.59 -3.46
CA VAL A 228 12.52 -20.39 -2.63
C VAL A 228 13.10 -20.76 -1.26
N LEU A 229 12.65 -21.84 -0.65
CA LEU A 229 13.24 -22.33 0.61
C LEU A 229 14.68 -22.84 0.41
N ALA A 230 14.95 -23.51 -0.71
CA ALA A 230 16.30 -23.96 -1.06
C ALA A 230 17.25 -22.77 -1.28
N THR A 231 16.81 -21.71 -1.98
CA THR A 231 17.64 -20.50 -2.14
C THR A 231 17.86 -19.78 -0.81
N ARG A 232 16.83 -19.68 0.04
CA ARG A 232 16.96 -19.09 1.38
C ARG A 232 17.97 -19.84 2.25
N THR A 233 17.93 -21.16 2.25
CA THR A 233 18.89 -21.97 3.03
C THR A 233 20.32 -21.77 2.51
N ALA A 234 20.54 -21.76 1.20
CA ALA A 234 21.85 -21.47 0.61
C ALA A 234 22.38 -20.06 0.98
N VAL A 235 21.51 -19.05 1.00
CA VAL A 235 21.89 -17.70 1.46
C VAL A 235 22.29 -17.71 2.93
N LEU A 236 21.51 -18.36 3.79
CA LEU A 236 21.80 -18.47 5.23
C LEU A 236 23.12 -19.20 5.49
N GLU A 237 23.40 -20.29 4.78
CA GLU A 237 24.70 -20.98 4.89
C GLU A 237 25.86 -20.06 4.53
N ARG A 238 25.71 -19.28 3.46
CA ARG A 238 26.75 -18.38 2.99
C ARG A 238 26.96 -17.20 3.93
N THR A 239 25.90 -16.65 4.53
CA THR A 239 26.02 -15.59 5.54
C THR A 239 26.68 -16.11 6.81
N VAL A 240 26.33 -17.31 7.28
CA VAL A 240 27.00 -17.95 8.43
C VAL A 240 28.49 -18.15 8.13
N MET A 241 28.86 -18.68 6.96
CA MET A 241 30.27 -18.84 6.59
C MET A 241 31.03 -17.50 6.54
N LEU A 242 30.39 -16.43 6.08
CA LEU A 242 31.00 -15.09 6.07
C LEU A 242 31.20 -14.55 7.48
N LEU A 243 30.22 -14.72 8.37
CA LEU A 243 30.34 -14.31 9.78
C LEU A 243 31.44 -15.10 10.49
N GLU A 244 31.52 -16.40 10.25
CA GLU A 244 32.56 -17.27 10.78
C GLU A 244 33.96 -16.87 10.31
N ARG A 245 34.11 -16.42 9.06
CA ARG A 245 35.42 -15.98 8.54
C ARG A 245 35.79 -14.57 8.98
N ALA A 246 34.86 -13.63 8.90
CA ALA A 246 35.13 -12.20 9.07
C ALA A 246 35.06 -11.73 10.53
N LYS A 247 34.06 -12.17 11.31
CA LYS A 247 33.86 -11.70 12.70
C LYS A 247 34.35 -12.70 13.73
N HIS A 248 34.07 -13.99 13.53
CA HIS A 248 34.38 -15.03 14.51
C HIS A 248 35.62 -15.85 14.14
N GLY A 249 36.28 -15.50 13.04
CA GLY A 249 37.43 -16.23 12.52
C GLY A 249 38.63 -16.19 13.46
N ALA A 250 39.52 -17.18 13.34
CA ALA A 250 40.76 -17.20 14.12
C ALA A 250 41.59 -15.93 13.89
N PHE A 251 41.65 -15.43 12.65
CA PHE A 251 42.35 -14.19 12.31
C PHE A 251 41.68 -12.96 12.96
N ALA A 252 40.36 -12.81 12.84
CA ALA A 252 39.62 -11.70 13.46
C ALA A 252 39.72 -11.69 15.00
N ARG A 253 39.72 -12.87 15.63
CA ARG A 253 39.96 -13.00 17.07
C ARG A 253 41.40 -12.64 17.44
N ALA A 254 42.39 -13.05 16.64
CA ALA A 254 43.78 -12.72 16.87
C ALA A 254 44.07 -11.22 16.71
N THR A 255 43.50 -10.56 15.69
CA THR A 255 43.65 -9.12 15.49
C THR A 255 42.96 -8.33 16.60
N LYS A 256 41.76 -8.75 17.02
CA LYS A 256 41.05 -8.16 18.16
C LYS A 256 41.86 -8.29 19.45
N ALA A 257 42.35 -9.49 19.79
CA ALA A 257 43.17 -9.70 20.98
C ALA A 257 44.48 -8.88 20.94
N LYS A 258 45.09 -8.73 19.76
CA LYS A 258 46.28 -7.89 19.58
C LYS A 258 45.95 -6.41 19.78
N ALA A 259 44.83 -5.92 19.25
CA ALA A 259 44.39 -4.54 19.44
C ALA A 259 44.10 -4.25 20.93
N GLU A 260 43.39 -5.16 21.61
CA GLU A 260 43.14 -5.06 23.06
C GLU A 260 44.44 -5.04 23.86
N HIS A 261 45.39 -5.92 23.55
CA HIS A 261 46.71 -5.91 24.17
C HIS A 261 47.42 -4.55 23.97
N LEU A 262 47.48 -4.05 22.73
CA LEU A 262 48.10 -2.75 22.45
C LEU A 262 47.38 -1.60 23.18
N ALA A 263 46.06 -1.64 23.31
CA ALA A 263 45.30 -0.65 24.06
C ALA A 263 45.67 -0.67 25.56
N THR A 264 45.78 -1.86 26.17
CA THR A 264 46.22 -1.97 27.58
C THR A 264 47.67 -1.50 27.77
N VAL A 265 48.55 -1.75 26.80
CA VAL A 265 49.92 -1.22 26.81
C VAL A 265 49.91 0.30 26.73
N ALA A 266 49.10 0.89 25.84
CA ALA A 266 48.98 2.34 25.70
C ALA A 266 48.49 3.00 27.00
N GLN A 267 47.46 2.43 27.65
CA GLN A 267 47.00 2.88 28.96
C GLN A 267 48.09 2.78 30.04
N GLY A 268 48.86 1.70 30.04
CA GLY A 268 50.01 1.54 30.94
C GLY A 268 51.11 2.58 30.69
N LEU A 269 51.37 2.93 29.44
CA LEU A 269 52.32 3.98 29.07
C LEU A 269 51.82 5.37 29.47
N GLU A 270 50.53 5.67 29.27
CA GLU A 270 49.91 6.92 29.72
C GLU A 270 50.03 7.07 31.25
N GLY A 271 49.78 6.00 32.00
CA GLY A 271 50.01 5.95 33.44
C GLY A 271 51.46 6.23 33.83
N ARG A 272 52.44 5.70 33.08
CA ARG A 272 53.87 5.99 33.32
C ARG A 272 54.23 7.44 32.99
N LEU A 273 53.70 7.97 31.89
CA LEU A 273 53.92 9.35 31.49
C LEU A 273 53.33 10.34 32.49
N SER A 274 52.16 10.04 33.05
CA SER A 274 51.54 10.88 34.08
C SER A 274 52.37 10.88 35.39
N VAL A 275 52.89 9.74 35.81
CA VAL A 275 53.83 9.67 36.95
C VAL A 275 55.11 10.45 36.65
N MET A 276 55.74 10.25 35.49
CA MET A 276 56.95 10.99 35.11
C MET A 276 56.70 12.51 35.04
N LYS A 277 55.52 12.93 34.55
CA LYS A 277 55.10 14.34 34.56
C LYS A 277 55.04 14.86 36.01
N LEU A 278 54.45 14.11 36.92
CA LEU A 278 54.38 14.50 38.34
C LEU A 278 55.76 14.55 38.98
N GLU A 279 56.64 13.58 38.71
CA GLU A 279 58.03 13.57 39.20
C GLU A 279 58.82 14.79 38.71
N ILE A 280 58.75 15.10 37.42
CA ILE A 280 59.40 16.29 36.84
C ILE A 280 58.79 17.56 37.44
N SER A 281 57.46 17.62 37.57
CA SER A 281 56.79 18.78 38.17
C SER A 281 57.19 18.99 39.63
N ALA A 282 57.38 17.92 40.40
CA ALA A 282 57.87 17.98 41.77
C ALA A 282 59.33 18.43 41.84
N ALA A 283 60.15 18.05 40.86
CA ALA A 283 61.55 18.50 40.76
C ALA A 283 61.67 20.00 40.40
N ILE A 284 60.79 20.52 39.54
CA ILE A 284 60.78 21.93 39.13
C ILE A 284 60.12 22.82 40.19
N HIS A 285 58.98 22.38 40.75
CA HIS A 285 58.23 23.11 41.75
C HIS A 285 58.63 22.69 43.16
N THR A 286 59.85 23.05 43.56
CA THR A 286 60.27 22.94 44.96
C THR A 286 59.43 23.89 45.82
N PRO A 287 59.20 23.57 47.11
CA PRO A 287 58.39 24.41 47.99
C PRO A 287 58.95 25.84 48.11
N GLU A 288 60.27 26.00 47.97
CA GLU A 288 60.93 27.29 47.93
C GLU A 288 60.57 28.11 46.68
N VAL A 289 60.54 27.47 45.51
CA VAL A 289 60.14 28.12 44.24
C VAL A 289 58.67 28.47 44.25
N VAL A 290 57.80 27.60 44.77
CA VAL A 290 56.36 27.89 44.92
C VAL A 290 56.14 29.07 45.87
N ALA A 291 56.84 29.11 47.01
CA ALA A 291 56.76 30.24 47.94
C ALA A 291 57.32 31.54 47.33
N ALA A 292 58.39 31.45 46.51
CA ALA A 292 58.94 32.61 45.81
C ALA A 292 57.98 33.15 44.74
N LEU A 293 57.33 32.26 43.98
CA LEU A 293 56.30 32.64 43.03
C LEU A 293 55.11 33.28 43.76
N GLY A 294 54.63 32.69 44.86
CA GLY A 294 53.55 33.27 45.67
C GLY A 294 53.85 34.71 46.11
N ARG A 295 55.05 34.95 46.65
CA ARG A 295 55.49 36.31 47.01
C ARG A 295 55.55 37.27 45.81
N TYR A 296 55.88 36.77 44.63
CA TYR A 296 55.89 37.58 43.41
C TYR A 296 54.48 37.91 42.94
N TRP A 297 53.53 36.99 43.08
CA TRP A 297 52.10 37.25 42.84
C TRP A 297 51.57 38.32 43.79
N ASP A 298 51.83 38.19 45.10
CA ASP A 298 51.42 39.20 46.10
C ASP A 298 51.99 40.58 45.75
N HIS A 299 53.28 40.63 45.37
CA HIS A 299 53.90 41.87 44.93
C HIS A 299 53.25 42.44 43.65
N LEU A 300 52.92 41.59 42.67
CA LEU A 300 52.24 42.05 41.45
C LEU A 300 50.84 42.60 41.77
N GLU A 301 50.11 41.96 42.66
CA GLU A 301 48.80 42.40 43.13
C GLU A 301 48.89 43.74 43.86
N ASP A 302 49.82 43.88 44.80
CA ASP A 302 50.13 45.16 45.46
C ASP A 302 50.49 46.26 44.46
N THR A 303 51.30 45.93 43.43
CA THR A 303 51.65 46.92 42.40
C THR A 303 50.48 47.31 41.54
N ARG A 304 49.58 46.37 41.22
CA ARG A 304 48.35 46.67 40.48
C ARG A 304 47.46 47.58 41.30
N GLU A 305 47.21 47.25 42.57
CA GLU A 305 46.41 48.08 43.48
C GLU A 305 46.98 49.49 43.58
N ARG A 306 48.30 49.66 43.78
CA ARG A 306 48.93 50.99 43.80
C ARG A 306 48.80 51.76 42.48
N LEU A 307 48.84 51.07 41.34
CA LEU A 307 48.65 51.70 40.03
C LEU A 307 47.18 52.09 39.81
N GLU A 308 46.25 51.29 40.32
CA GLU A 308 44.82 51.60 40.31
C GLU A 308 44.50 52.78 41.23
N GLU A 309 45.07 52.83 42.43
CA GLU A 309 45.00 53.99 43.33
C GLU A 309 45.56 55.25 42.66
N ARG A 310 46.77 55.19 42.10
CA ARG A 310 47.35 56.32 41.36
C ARG A 310 46.51 56.74 40.15
N ARG A 311 45.88 55.77 39.47
CA ARG A 311 44.95 56.05 38.37
C ARG A 311 43.71 56.74 38.91
N ALA A 312 43.15 56.31 40.04
CA ALA A 312 42.01 56.93 40.68
C ALA A 312 42.32 58.36 41.11
N ASP A 313 43.46 58.59 41.78
CA ASP A 313 43.94 59.92 42.16
C ASP A 313 44.12 60.83 40.94
N ALA A 314 44.78 60.34 39.88
CA ALA A 314 44.95 61.10 38.63
C ALA A 314 43.62 61.40 37.93
N LEU A 315 42.65 60.49 37.99
CA LEU A 315 41.30 60.73 37.48
C LEU A 315 40.55 61.75 38.34
N GLU A 316 40.74 61.75 39.67
CA GLU A 316 40.18 62.77 40.56
C GLU A 316 40.81 64.15 40.32
N GLU A 317 42.12 64.23 40.10
CA GLU A 317 42.79 65.45 39.66
C GLU A 317 42.23 65.93 38.31
N LEU A 318 42.06 65.06 37.31
CA LEU A 318 41.46 65.41 36.02
C LEU A 318 39.99 65.87 36.15
N LYS A 319 39.22 65.24 37.05
CA LYS A 319 37.87 65.69 37.42
C LYS A 319 37.91 67.10 38.03
N ALA A 320 38.89 67.42 38.87
CA ALA A 320 39.08 68.76 39.44
C ALA A 320 39.42 69.82 38.37
N TYR A 321 40.01 69.42 37.25
CA TYR A 321 40.22 70.26 36.06
C TYR A 321 39.03 70.30 35.09
N GLY A 322 37.88 69.70 35.44
CA GLY A 322 36.64 69.77 34.66
C GLY A 322 36.58 68.85 33.45
N ILE A 323 37.46 67.85 33.35
CA ILE A 323 37.39 66.80 32.34
C ILE A 323 36.82 65.55 33.02
N VAL A 324 35.51 65.33 32.88
CA VAL A 324 34.89 64.05 33.21
C VAL A 324 34.32 63.47 31.93
N ALA A 325 34.94 62.38 31.49
CA ALA A 325 34.41 61.46 30.51
C ALA A 325 33.20 60.75 31.14
N GLU A 326 32.07 60.77 30.43
CA GLU A 326 30.89 59.98 30.77
C GLU A 326 31.21 58.51 30.50
N ASP A 327 31.41 57.71 31.56
CA ASP A 327 31.35 56.26 31.46
C ASP A 327 29.87 55.85 31.48
N GLU A 328 29.36 55.47 30.30
CA GLU A 328 28.02 54.92 30.08
C GLU A 328 27.84 53.58 30.81
N SER A 329 27.33 53.58 32.04
CA SER A 329 26.39 52.57 32.53
C SER A 329 25.95 52.82 33.98
N ASP A 330 24.96 53.71 34.18
CA ASP A 330 23.70 53.35 34.85
C ASP A 330 22.75 54.56 34.87
N ARG A 331 21.55 54.40 34.29
CA ARG A 331 20.47 55.40 34.31
C ARG A 331 19.60 55.18 35.56
N GLY A 332 19.40 56.22 36.36
CA GLY A 332 18.40 56.25 37.44
C GLY A 332 17.96 57.69 37.74
N GLU A 333 16.66 57.92 37.63
CA GLU A 333 15.93 59.19 37.50
C GLU A 333 15.78 60.02 38.81
N GLY A 334 15.59 61.34 38.69
CA GLY A 334 14.97 62.14 39.78
C GLY A 334 15.25 63.66 39.81
N ALA A 335 14.44 64.41 39.06
CA ALA A 335 14.08 65.85 39.09
C ALA A 335 14.63 66.81 40.20
N SER A 336 15.02 68.05 39.81
CA SER A 336 14.19 69.27 39.96
C SER A 336 14.99 70.58 39.80
N GLU A 337 14.48 71.45 38.92
CA GLU A 337 14.42 72.93 38.93
C GLU A 337 15.58 73.83 39.46
N ASP A 338 16.07 74.64 38.52
CA ASP A 338 16.07 76.12 38.53
C ASP A 338 17.10 76.87 39.41
N SER A 339 18.17 77.37 38.78
CA SER A 339 18.58 78.78 38.89
C SER A 339 19.74 79.08 37.92
N MET A 340 19.46 79.97 36.96
CA MET A 340 20.40 80.63 36.07
C MET A 340 21.60 81.27 36.79
N ARG A 341 22.81 81.03 36.28
CA ARG A 341 23.84 82.09 36.20
C ARG A 341 24.80 81.83 35.06
N SER A 342 24.95 82.86 34.23
CA SER A 342 25.66 82.88 32.97
C SER A 342 27.19 82.82 33.14
N GLU A 343 27.79 81.90 32.37
CA GLU A 343 29.13 81.90 31.76
C GLU A 343 30.37 81.84 32.69
N PRO A 344 31.35 80.97 32.36
CA PRO A 344 32.04 80.97 31.07
C PRO A 344 31.82 79.71 30.23
N GLU A 345 31.92 79.88 28.91
CA GLU A 345 31.90 78.82 27.88
C GLU A 345 32.79 77.63 28.29
N THR A 346 32.18 76.46 28.50
CA THR A 346 32.88 75.25 28.93
C THR A 346 33.56 74.59 27.74
N MET A 347 34.78 74.08 27.91
CA MET A 347 35.60 73.49 26.85
C MET A 347 34.90 72.35 26.07
N GLY A 348 33.86 71.74 26.64
CA GLY A 348 32.97 70.78 25.97
C GLY A 348 32.12 71.37 24.84
N GLU A 349 31.80 72.66 24.86
CA GLU A 349 31.13 73.34 23.74
C GLU A 349 32.08 73.58 22.56
N VAL A 350 33.36 73.84 22.85
CA VAL A 350 34.43 73.95 21.83
C VAL A 350 34.66 72.61 21.13
N TYR A 351 34.72 71.51 21.89
CA TYR A 351 34.83 70.16 21.33
C TYR A 351 33.60 69.78 20.49
N ARG A 352 32.38 70.09 20.95
CA ARG A 352 31.15 69.83 20.16
C ARG A 352 31.14 70.60 18.84
N ARG A 353 31.59 71.86 18.83
CA ARG A 353 31.73 72.68 17.62
C ARG A 353 32.79 72.14 16.67
N CYS A 354 33.94 71.70 17.20
CA CYS A 354 35.01 71.10 16.41
C CYS A 354 34.59 69.76 15.80
N TRP A 355 33.80 68.98 16.54
CA TRP A 355 33.29 67.70 16.09
C TRP A 355 32.16 67.82 15.05
N THR A 356 31.31 68.85 15.15
CA THR A 356 30.34 69.18 14.08
C THR A 356 31.05 69.68 12.82
N LEU A 357 32.04 70.57 12.96
CA LEU A 357 32.90 71.02 11.85
C LEU A 357 33.67 69.88 11.17
N MET A 358 34.19 68.90 11.93
CA MET A 358 34.83 67.71 11.36
C MET A 358 33.84 66.87 10.53
N ARG A 359 32.60 66.73 11.00
CA ARG A 359 31.55 65.97 10.29
C ARG A 359 31.03 66.70 9.04
N GLU A 360 31.06 68.04 9.03
CA GLU A 360 30.77 68.87 7.85
C GLU A 360 31.89 68.78 6.80
N VAL A 361 33.16 68.71 7.22
CA VAL A 361 34.34 68.53 6.35
C VAL A 361 34.35 67.12 5.73
N GLU A 362 33.93 66.10 6.48
CA GLU A 362 33.81 64.71 5.99
C GLU A 362 32.64 64.52 5.00
N ARG A 363 31.57 65.31 5.12
CA ARG A 363 30.48 65.40 4.12
C ARG A 363 30.83 66.19 2.85
N SER A 364 31.86 67.03 2.90
CA SER A 364 32.30 67.87 1.77
C SER A 364 33.32 67.18 0.86
N ILE A 365 33.83 66.00 1.26
CA ILE A 365 34.72 65.17 0.46
C ILE A 365 33.86 64.11 -0.25
N SER A 366 33.36 64.46 -1.44
CA SER A 366 32.76 63.54 -2.40
C SER A 366 33.85 62.98 -3.32
N VAL A 367 34.20 61.70 -3.18
CA VAL A 367 34.77 60.87 -4.26
C VAL A 367 34.19 59.45 -4.14
N ASN A 368 33.71 58.95 -5.28
CA ASN A 368 33.02 57.68 -5.58
C ASN A 368 33.44 56.43 -4.76
N PRO A 369 32.50 55.53 -4.39
CA PRO A 369 32.83 54.20 -3.91
C PRO A 369 33.12 53.23 -5.07
N LEU A 370 34.24 52.53 -4.99
CA LEU A 370 34.58 51.32 -5.77
C LEU A 370 34.95 50.22 -4.75
N PRO A 371 34.79 48.93 -5.09
CA PRO A 371 33.96 47.98 -4.37
C PRO A 371 34.75 47.30 -3.25
N ASP A 372 34.06 46.78 -2.24
CA ASP A 372 34.65 45.85 -1.28
C ASP A 372 34.86 44.47 -1.95
N PRO A 373 36.07 43.93 -2.04
CA PRO A 373 36.25 42.49 -2.01
C PRO A 373 36.59 42.12 -0.57
N LEU A 374 35.69 41.40 0.11
CA LEU A 374 35.97 40.43 1.19
C LEU A 374 34.67 40.12 1.96
N THR A 375 33.70 39.56 1.26
CA THR A 375 32.73 38.63 1.88
C THR A 375 33.33 37.24 1.75
N ASN A 376 34.08 36.81 2.78
CA ASN A 376 34.17 35.40 3.21
C ASN A 376 35.15 35.27 4.38
N LEU A 377 34.64 35.51 5.59
CA LEU A 377 35.16 34.87 6.78
C LEU A 377 33.99 34.57 7.73
N HIS A 378 33.22 33.54 7.37
CA HIS A 378 32.59 32.68 8.37
C HIS A 378 33.52 31.48 8.56
N ILE A 379 34.57 31.67 9.37
CA ILE A 379 35.25 30.54 10.02
C ILE A 379 34.55 30.39 11.36
N THR A 380 33.38 29.73 11.34
CA THR A 380 32.82 29.10 12.51
C THR A 380 33.21 27.62 12.45
N SER A 381 34.28 27.30 13.17
CA SER A 381 34.52 26.03 13.87
C SER A 381 33.73 24.80 13.36
N LYS A 382 34.32 24.03 12.45
CA LYS A 382 34.11 22.58 12.36
C LYS A 382 35.46 21.89 12.48
N MET A 383 35.78 21.47 13.70
CA MET A 383 36.80 20.46 13.94
C MET A 383 36.09 19.11 14.02
N ALA A 384 36.71 18.14 13.33
CA ALA A 384 36.40 16.71 13.28
C ALA A 384 35.14 16.35 12.49
N ASP A 385 35.31 16.10 11.19
CA ASP A 385 34.75 14.89 10.57
C ASP A 385 35.71 14.42 9.47
N ASP A 386 35.97 13.12 9.50
CA ASP A 386 36.92 12.41 8.68
C ASP A 386 36.62 12.56 7.17
N ALA A 387 37.68 12.61 6.37
CA ALA A 387 37.64 12.76 4.92
C ALA A 387 36.81 11.66 4.23
N ILE A 388 35.54 11.96 3.91
CA ILE A 388 34.75 11.21 2.93
C ILE A 388 35.27 11.62 1.55
N SER A 389 35.79 10.66 0.76
CA SER A 389 36.31 10.91 -0.58
C SER A 389 35.16 11.12 -1.58
N ILE A 390 34.65 12.36 -1.65
CA ILE A 390 33.61 12.78 -2.58
C ILE A 390 34.22 12.93 -3.98
N TYR A 391 33.58 12.34 -4.98
CA TYR A 391 34.05 12.31 -6.37
C TYR A 391 33.69 13.61 -7.12
N ASP A 392 32.47 14.12 -6.93
CA ASP A 392 31.98 15.35 -7.56
C ASP A 392 30.82 15.96 -6.77
N GLU A 393 30.51 17.23 -7.02
CA GLU A 393 29.34 17.94 -6.47
C GLU A 393 28.38 18.29 -7.62
N ILE A 394 27.13 17.84 -7.53
CA ILE A 394 26.15 17.91 -8.61
C ILE A 394 24.89 18.60 -8.11
N GLU A 395 24.40 19.56 -8.88
CA GLU A 395 23.14 20.25 -8.58
C GLU A 395 21.95 19.31 -8.83
N ILE A 396 20.93 19.34 -7.96
CA ILE A 396 19.76 18.48 -8.07
C ILE A 396 19.00 18.66 -9.40
N GLU A 397 19.15 19.82 -10.03
CA GLU A 397 18.55 20.18 -11.33
C GLU A 397 19.11 19.36 -12.50
N ASP A 398 20.36 18.89 -12.36
CA ASP A 398 21.03 18.03 -13.34
C ASP A 398 20.75 16.54 -13.11
N MET A 399 20.03 16.19 -12.05
CA MET A 399 19.61 14.81 -11.76
C MET A 399 18.26 14.49 -12.39
N THR A 400 18.11 13.25 -12.83
CA THR A 400 16.84 12.73 -13.36
C THR A 400 16.03 12.06 -12.25
N PHE A 401 14.78 12.49 -12.06
CA PHE A 401 13.86 11.94 -11.04
C PHE A 401 13.01 10.79 -11.61
N ASP A 402 12.93 9.67 -10.90
CA ASP A 402 11.99 8.58 -11.19
C ASP A 402 10.78 8.65 -10.24
N PRO A 403 9.56 8.96 -10.73
CA PRO A 403 8.38 9.11 -9.89
C PRO A 403 7.86 7.80 -9.29
N ASN A 404 8.19 6.63 -9.86
CA ASN A 404 7.68 5.35 -9.36
C ASN A 404 8.49 4.85 -8.17
N LEU A 405 9.80 5.09 -8.19
CA LEU A 405 10.75 4.67 -7.16
C LEU A 405 11.07 5.80 -6.18
N GLN A 406 10.69 7.05 -6.51
CA GLN A 406 10.96 8.25 -5.73
C GLN A 406 12.46 8.48 -5.46
N ILE A 407 13.29 8.22 -6.47
CA ILE A 407 14.75 8.37 -6.42
C ILE A 407 15.24 9.36 -7.48
N TYR A 408 16.28 10.12 -7.15
CA TYR A 408 17.06 10.90 -8.10
C TYR A 408 18.25 10.07 -8.56
N HIS A 409 18.51 10.08 -9.87
CA HIS A 409 19.63 9.36 -10.46
C HIS A 409 20.49 10.22 -11.38
N TYR A 410 21.80 9.94 -11.40
CA TYR A 410 22.79 10.62 -12.24
C TYR A 410 23.78 9.62 -12.88
N PRO A 411 24.19 9.78 -14.15
CA PRO A 411 25.10 8.84 -14.81
C PRO A 411 26.48 8.76 -14.15
N CYS A 412 26.92 7.55 -13.79
CA CYS A 412 28.24 7.30 -13.21
C CYS A 412 29.26 6.93 -14.30
N PRO A 413 30.54 7.36 -14.19
CA PRO A 413 31.59 7.00 -15.15
C PRO A 413 31.88 5.50 -15.25
N CYS A 414 31.43 4.68 -14.28
CA CYS A 414 31.55 3.23 -14.35
C CYS A 414 30.51 2.56 -15.27
N GLY A 415 29.53 3.32 -15.79
CA GLY A 415 28.44 2.83 -16.64
C GLY A 415 27.13 2.53 -15.90
N ASP A 416 27.13 2.64 -14.57
CA ASP A 416 25.94 2.56 -13.72
C ASP A 416 25.42 3.96 -13.35
N ARG A 417 24.54 4.09 -12.35
CA ARG A 417 23.97 5.37 -11.91
C ARG A 417 24.25 5.61 -10.42
N PHE A 418 24.43 6.87 -10.06
CA PHE A 418 24.31 7.31 -8.67
C PHE A 418 22.83 7.41 -8.33
N GLU A 419 22.44 6.98 -7.13
CA GLU A 419 21.05 6.98 -6.69
C GLU A 419 20.96 7.59 -5.28
N ILE A 420 19.92 8.38 -5.04
CA ILE A 420 19.54 8.91 -3.72
C ILE A 420 18.02 9.03 -3.63
N ALA A 421 17.43 8.63 -2.50
CA ALA A 421 15.99 8.71 -2.31
C ALA A 421 15.54 10.13 -1.95
N ILE A 422 14.30 10.46 -2.31
CA ILE A 422 13.71 11.75 -1.95
C ILE A 422 13.54 11.91 -0.42
N ASP A 423 13.31 10.80 0.29
CA ASP A 423 13.15 10.80 1.74
C ASP A 423 14.49 11.08 2.44
N ASP A 424 15.60 10.52 1.92
CA ASP A 424 16.95 10.77 2.45
C ASP A 424 17.35 12.23 2.24
N LEU A 425 17.02 12.82 1.09
CA LEU A 425 17.21 14.26 0.83
C LEU A 425 16.38 15.15 1.79
N ARG A 426 15.20 14.69 2.22
CA ARG A 426 14.37 15.41 3.21
C ARG A 426 14.95 15.34 4.62
N ASP A 427 15.61 14.24 4.93
CA ASP A 427 16.27 14.01 6.22
C ASP A 427 17.65 14.72 6.30
N GLY A 428 18.07 15.39 5.22
CA GLY A 428 19.29 16.19 5.14
C GLY A 428 20.53 15.39 4.70
N GLU A 429 20.33 14.21 4.10
CA GLU A 429 21.41 13.41 3.53
C GLU A 429 21.74 13.90 2.11
N GLU A 430 22.95 14.44 1.92
CA GLU A 430 23.41 15.05 0.66
C GLU A 430 24.29 14.10 -0.18
N ILE A 431 24.44 12.82 0.20
CA ILE A 431 25.42 11.92 -0.42
C ILE A 431 24.71 10.85 -1.27
N ALA A 432 24.87 10.93 -2.59
CA ALA A 432 24.38 9.88 -3.49
C ALA A 432 25.48 8.85 -3.77
N VAL A 433 25.11 7.56 -3.74
CA VAL A 433 26.06 6.45 -3.82
C VAL A 433 25.80 5.64 -5.09
N CYS A 434 26.88 5.25 -5.79
CA CYS A 434 26.77 4.31 -6.89
C CYS A 434 26.90 2.86 -6.40
N PRO A 435 25.91 1.98 -6.67
CA PRO A 435 25.94 0.59 -6.20
C PRO A 435 27.03 -0.25 -6.87
N SER A 436 27.50 0.12 -8.07
CA SER A 436 28.53 -0.63 -8.80
C SER A 436 29.97 -0.30 -8.43
N CYS A 437 30.29 0.97 -8.11
CA CYS A 437 31.68 1.40 -7.94
C CYS A 437 31.99 2.05 -6.59
N SER A 438 31.01 2.15 -5.69
CA SER A 438 31.14 2.79 -4.36
C SER A 438 31.62 4.25 -4.38
N LEU A 439 31.66 4.89 -5.55
CA LEU A 439 31.86 6.33 -5.64
C LEU A 439 30.68 7.04 -4.99
N MET A 440 30.98 8.18 -4.39
CA MET A 440 30.03 9.04 -3.70
C MET A 440 30.09 10.42 -4.32
N ILE A 441 28.93 10.99 -4.65
CA ILE A 441 28.81 12.37 -5.11
C ILE A 441 27.98 13.16 -4.08
N ARG A 442 28.21 14.47 -4.01
CA ARG A 442 27.43 15.36 -3.15
C ARG A 442 26.35 16.06 -3.97
N VAL A 443 25.11 16.02 -3.51
CA VAL A 443 23.96 16.64 -4.16
C VAL A 443 23.71 18.01 -3.54
N ILE A 444 23.80 19.07 -4.35
CA ILE A 444 23.51 20.45 -3.94
C ILE A 444 22.03 20.73 -4.24
N PHE A 445 21.27 21.11 -3.22
CA PHE A 445 19.87 21.52 -3.38
C PHE A 445 19.53 22.71 -2.48
N ASP A 446 18.71 23.63 -3.00
CA ASP A 446 18.14 24.74 -2.23
C ASP A 446 16.73 24.36 -1.74
N GLU A 447 16.42 24.61 -0.46
CA GLU A 447 15.11 24.32 0.17
C GLU A 447 13.94 24.99 -0.58
N VAL A 448 14.20 26.12 -1.27
CA VAL A 448 13.21 26.86 -2.08
C VAL A 448 12.97 26.19 -3.44
N SER A 449 13.99 25.58 -4.05
CA SER A 449 13.87 24.83 -5.32
C SER A 449 13.19 23.48 -5.12
N PHE A 450 13.41 22.83 -3.97
CA PHE A 450 12.78 21.54 -3.63
C PHE A 450 11.24 21.65 -3.54
N PHE A 451 10.73 22.74 -2.95
CA PHE A 451 9.30 23.01 -2.85
C PHE A 451 8.64 23.31 -4.22
N CYS A 452 9.38 23.93 -5.14
CA CYS A 452 8.87 24.29 -6.47
C CYS A 452 8.79 23.08 -7.41
N HIS A 453 9.79 22.20 -7.39
CA HIS A 453 9.79 20.97 -8.20
C HIS A 453 8.70 19.98 -7.73
N TYR A 454 8.53 19.82 -6.41
CA TYR A 454 7.53 18.94 -5.81
C TYR A 454 6.09 19.33 -6.18
N ILE A 455 5.76 20.62 -6.18
CA ILE A 455 4.45 21.13 -6.61
C ILE A 455 4.21 20.90 -8.10
N HIS A 456 5.24 21.00 -8.95
CA HIS A 456 5.10 20.78 -10.39
C HIS A 456 4.85 19.30 -10.74
N THR A 457 5.51 18.36 -10.04
CA THR A 457 5.24 16.91 -10.16
C THR A 457 3.86 16.49 -9.61
N LEU A 458 3.41 17.08 -8.50
CA LEU A 458 2.05 16.84 -7.97
C LEU A 458 0.95 17.42 -8.88
N CYS A 459 1.19 18.60 -9.48
CA CYS A 459 0.24 19.23 -10.39
C CYS A 459 0.13 18.46 -11.74
N GLY A 460 1.23 17.87 -12.22
CA GLY A 460 1.23 17.00 -13.40
C GLY A 460 0.50 15.67 -13.21
N LEU A 461 0.42 15.16 -11.97
CA LEU A 461 -0.28 13.91 -11.64
C LEU A 461 -1.80 14.10 -11.50
N VAL A 462 -2.26 15.31 -11.15
CA VAL A 462 -3.70 15.66 -11.09
C VAL A 462 -4.28 15.93 -12.49
N ALA A 463 -3.46 16.25 -13.49
CA ALA A 463 -3.91 16.48 -14.86
C ALA A 463 -4.15 15.20 -15.69
N ASN A 464 -3.81 14.02 -15.16
CA ASN A 464 -3.99 12.70 -15.82
C ASN A 464 -4.99 11.78 -15.08
N LEU A 465 -5.85 12.34 -14.22
CA LEU A 465 -6.97 11.64 -13.57
C LEU A 465 -8.32 12.16 -14.08
#